data_AF-A0A849IHY1-F1
#
_entry.id   AF-A0A849IHY1-F1
#
_cell.length_a   1.000
_cell.length_b   1.000
_cell.length_c   1.000
_cell.angle_alpha   90.00
_cell.angle_beta   90.00
_cell.angle_gamma   90.00
#
_symmetry.space_group_name_H-M   'P 1'
#
loop_
_entity.id
_entity.type
_entity.pdbx_description
1 polymer ?
#
loop_
_entity_poly.entity_id
_entity_poly.type
_entity_poly.pdbx_seq_one_letter_code
_entity_poly.pdbx_strand_id
1 'polypeptide(L)'
;ALAAYRDSKEWHIELIEYLRGNRDLVESGIQEMGLVLSHVEATYLAWINTSGIDNPAAFFEKAGVGLSDGVDFGLPGFVRLNFGCPRSRIDEALSRMKLAFHAR
;
A
#
# COMPACT_ATOMS: atom_id res chain seq x y z
N ALA A 1 -7.14 -26.49 -5.80
CA ALA A 1 -7.90 -25.99 -4.63
C ALA A 1 -7.68 -26.87 -3.39
N LEU A 2 -7.90 -28.20 -3.46
CA LEU A 2 -7.83 -29.09 -2.28
C LEU A 2 -6.51 -29.00 -1.49
N ALA A 3 -5.35 -29.02 -2.16
CA ALA A 3 -4.04 -28.93 -1.50
C ALA A 3 -3.83 -27.60 -0.75
N ALA A 4 -4.26 -26.47 -1.33
CA ALA A 4 -4.17 -25.17 -0.64
C ALA A 4 -5.02 -25.16 0.64
N TYR A 5 -6.24 -25.68 0.60
CA TYR A 5 -7.09 -25.69 1.80
C TYR A 5 -6.65 -26.67 2.89
N ARG A 6 -6.02 -27.79 2.51
CA ARG A 6 -5.63 -28.83 3.46
C ARG A 6 -4.20 -28.67 3.98
N ASP A 7 -3.29 -28.25 3.11
CA ASP A 7 -1.85 -28.43 3.33
C ASP A 7 -1.07 -27.11 3.48
N SER A 8 -1.71 -25.93 3.32
CA SER A 8 -1.02 -24.64 3.37
C SER A 8 -1.25 -23.84 4.65
N LYS A 9 -1.72 -24.47 5.73
CA LYS A 9 -2.13 -23.75 6.95
C LYS A 9 -0.94 -23.02 7.58
N GLU A 10 0.20 -23.68 7.70
CA GLU A 10 1.42 -23.14 8.30
C GLU A 10 1.94 -21.95 7.46
N TRP A 11 2.08 -22.16 6.15
CA TRP A 11 2.45 -21.08 5.21
C TRP A 11 1.49 -19.90 5.27
N HIS A 12 0.18 -20.15 5.39
CA HIS A 12 -0.82 -19.08 5.43
C HIS A 12 -0.71 -18.25 6.71
N ILE A 13 -0.45 -18.88 7.86
CA ILE A 13 -0.20 -18.19 9.12
C ILE A 13 1.06 -17.31 9.00
N GLU A 14 2.16 -17.87 8.47
CA GLU A 14 3.39 -17.12 8.26
C GLU A 14 3.20 -15.94 7.29
N LEU A 15 2.43 -16.14 6.22
CA LEU A 15 2.09 -15.07 5.29
C LEU A 15 1.30 -13.95 5.98
N ILE A 16 0.31 -14.29 6.82
CA ILE A 16 -0.46 -13.27 7.56
C ILE A 16 0.47 -12.45 8.45
N GLU A 17 1.38 -13.07 9.19
CA GLU A 17 2.35 -12.33 10.02
C GLU A 17 3.28 -11.45 9.18
N TYR A 18 3.73 -11.95 8.03
CA TYR A 18 4.56 -11.16 7.12
C TYR A 18 3.81 -9.93 6.58
N LEU A 19 2.54 -10.11 6.18
CA LEU A 19 1.69 -9.04 5.67
C LEU A 19 1.34 -8.01 6.74
N ARG A 20 1.18 -8.42 8.01
CA ARG A 20 1.03 -7.48 9.13
C ARG A 20 2.26 -6.59 9.28
N GLY A 21 3.46 -7.17 9.23
CA GLY A 21 4.69 -6.39 9.26
C GLY A 21 4.81 -5.42 8.07
N ASN A 22 4.38 -5.83 6.87
CA ASN A 22 4.35 -4.94 5.71
C ASN A 22 3.30 -3.83 5.87
N ARG A 23 2.11 -4.14 6.39
CA ARG A 23 1.08 -3.16 6.71
C ARG A 23 1.66 -2.11 7.64
N ASP A 24 2.23 -2.51 8.78
CA ASP A 24 2.72 -1.58 9.79
C ASP A 24 3.80 -0.63 9.22
N LEU A 25 4.65 -1.12 8.32
CA LEU A 25 5.61 -0.29 7.58
C LEU A 25 4.93 0.73 6.66
N VAL A 26 3.89 0.30 5.93
CA VAL A 26 3.08 1.22 5.10
C VAL A 26 2.42 2.27 5.97
N GLU A 27 1.74 1.87 7.05
CA GLU A 27 1.03 2.81 7.93
C GLU A 27 1.99 3.87 8.48
N SER A 28 3.15 3.45 9.00
CA SER A 28 4.18 4.37 9.50
C SER A 28 4.72 5.28 8.38
N GLY A 29 5.06 4.71 7.22
CA GLY A 29 5.63 5.48 6.11
C GLY A 29 4.67 6.52 5.53
N ILE A 30 3.38 6.18 5.44
CA ILE A 30 2.34 7.11 5.01
C ILE A 30 2.11 8.21 6.06
N GLN A 31 2.06 7.85 7.34
CA GLN A 31 1.90 8.81 8.44
C GLN A 31 3.06 9.81 8.50
N GLU A 32 4.30 9.37 8.28
CA GLU A 32 5.48 10.24 8.22
C GLU A 32 5.43 11.27 7.09
N MET A 33 4.73 10.98 5.98
CA MET A 33 4.49 11.94 4.91
C MET A 33 3.37 12.94 5.24
N GLY A 34 2.68 12.79 6.37
CA GLY A 34 1.51 13.61 6.71
C GLY A 34 0.26 13.28 5.90
N LEU A 35 0.26 12.15 5.20
CA LEU A 35 -0.92 11.60 4.53
C LEU A 35 -1.74 10.76 5.54
N VAL A 36 -3.03 10.57 5.24
CA VAL A 36 -3.94 9.83 6.11
C VAL A 36 -4.26 8.47 5.49
N LEU A 37 -4.12 7.44 6.29
CA LEU A 37 -4.55 6.07 6.00
C LEU A 37 -5.27 5.53 7.24
N SER A 38 -6.36 4.80 7.03
CA SER A 38 -7.02 4.06 8.10
C SER A 38 -6.37 2.70 8.29
N HIS A 39 -6.31 2.23 9.54
CA HIS A 39 -5.71 0.93 9.87
C HIS A 39 -6.29 -0.19 9.01
N VAL A 40 -5.42 -1.01 8.43
CA VAL A 40 -5.84 -2.12 7.56
C VAL A 40 -6.08 -3.38 8.39
N GLU A 41 -7.35 -3.73 8.56
CA GLU A 41 -7.78 -4.92 9.31
C GLU A 41 -7.78 -6.19 8.46
N ALA A 42 -7.84 -6.07 7.14
CA ALA A 42 -7.99 -7.20 6.23
C ALA A 42 -7.21 -7.04 4.92
N THR A 43 -6.85 -8.18 4.32
CA THR A 43 -6.17 -8.28 3.02
C THR A 43 -4.77 -7.65 3.03
N TYR A 44 -4.27 -7.31 1.84
CA TYR A 44 -2.97 -6.69 1.59
C TYR A 44 -3.10 -5.38 0.80
N LEU A 45 -4.22 -4.66 0.97
CA LEU A 45 -4.53 -3.42 0.26
C LEU A 45 -4.77 -2.28 1.24
N ALA A 46 -4.05 -1.18 1.01
CA ALA A 46 -4.09 0.03 1.82
C ALA A 46 -4.74 1.18 1.04
N TRP A 47 -5.73 1.82 1.62
CA TRP A 47 -6.35 3.03 1.08
C TRP A 47 -5.71 4.27 1.70
N ILE A 48 -5.16 5.14 0.85
CA ILE A 48 -4.45 6.34 1.26
C ILE A 48 -5.23 7.55 0.77
N ASN A 49 -5.62 8.42 1.69
CA ASN A 49 -6.21 9.71 1.36
C ASN A 49 -5.11 10.66 0.88
N THR A 50 -5.24 11.08 -0.37
CA THR A 50 -4.32 11.98 -1.07
C THR A 50 -5.00 13.28 -1.46
N SER A 51 -6.08 13.66 -0.76
CA SER A 51 -6.80 14.91 -1.00
C SER A 51 -5.82 16.09 -1.01
N GLY A 52 -5.82 16.85 -2.10
CA GLY A 52 -4.87 17.94 -2.34
C GLY A 52 -3.66 17.57 -3.20
N ILE A 53 -3.60 16.36 -3.76
CA ILE A 53 -2.73 16.00 -4.90
C ILE A 53 -3.62 15.87 -6.15
N ASP A 54 -3.32 16.61 -7.21
CA ASP A 54 -4.01 16.45 -8.49
C ASP A 54 -3.56 15.16 -9.19
N ASN A 55 -4.53 14.35 -9.62
CA ASN A 55 -4.30 13.05 -10.28
C ASN A 55 -3.26 12.18 -9.53
N PRO A 56 -3.54 11.78 -8.28
CA PRO A 56 -2.55 11.20 -7.38
C PRO A 56 -1.92 9.90 -7.90
N ALA A 57 -2.69 9.07 -8.62
CA ALA A 57 -2.15 7.86 -9.24
C ALA A 57 -1.06 8.19 -10.28
N ALA A 58 -1.34 9.12 -11.20
CA ALA A 58 -0.36 9.58 -12.20
C ALA A 58 0.81 10.33 -11.57
N PHE A 59 0.59 11.06 -10.47
CA PHE A 59 1.63 11.74 -9.71
C PHE A 59 2.67 10.76 -9.17
N PHE A 60 2.24 9.71 -8.48
CA PHE A 60 3.16 8.69 -7.96
C PHE A 60 3.72 7.76 -9.04
N GLU A 61 2.97 7.54 -10.13
CA GLU A 61 3.47 6.77 -11.27
C GLU A 61 4.68 7.45 -11.92
N LYS A 62 4.70 8.78 -12.03
CA LYS A 62 5.88 9.55 -12.48
C LYS A 62 7.09 9.36 -11.58
N ALA A 63 6.87 9.06 -10.30
CA ALA A 63 7.91 8.71 -9.33
C ALA A 63 8.29 7.22 -9.37
N GLY A 64 7.73 6.45 -10.32
CA GLY A 64 7.98 5.01 -10.47
C GLY A 64 7.24 4.14 -9.47
N VAL A 65 6.09 4.61 -8.94
CA VAL A 65 5.23 3.87 -8.02
C VAL A 65 3.82 3.79 -8.59
N GLY A 66 3.47 2.63 -9.14
CA GLY A 66 2.13 2.37 -9.66
C GLY A 66 1.13 2.06 -8.54
N LEU A 67 0.08 2.87 -8.44
CA LEU A 67 -1.02 2.73 -7.48
C LEU A 67 -2.34 2.59 -8.23
N SER A 68 -3.32 1.89 -7.66
CA SER A 68 -4.67 1.92 -8.26
C SER A 68 -5.32 3.26 -7.95
N ASP A 69 -5.91 3.90 -8.96
CA ASP A 69 -6.65 5.14 -8.78
C ASP A 69 -7.97 4.86 -8.04
N GLY A 70 -8.26 5.63 -6.99
CA GLY A 70 -9.50 5.52 -6.24
C GLY A 70 -10.75 5.87 -7.06
N VAL A 71 -10.61 6.62 -8.16
CA VAL A 71 -11.73 6.92 -9.07
C VAL A 71 -12.40 5.64 -9.59
N ASP A 72 -11.62 4.61 -9.92
CA ASP A 72 -12.12 3.31 -10.40
C ASP A 72 -12.95 2.56 -9.34
N PHE A 73 -12.87 2.99 -8.08
CA PHE A 73 -13.56 2.40 -6.93
C PHE A 73 -14.59 3.35 -6.30
N GLY A 74 -14.85 4.51 -6.92
CA GLY A 74 -15.78 5.51 -6.38
C GLY A 74 -15.22 6.32 -5.20
N LEU A 75 -13.90 6.36 -5.04
CA LEU A 75 -13.18 7.08 -3.97
C LEU A 75 -12.21 8.12 -4.59
N PRO A 76 -12.71 9.17 -5.26
CA PRO A 76 -11.85 10.20 -5.83
C PRO A 76 -10.99 10.87 -4.74
N GLY A 77 -9.73 11.15 -5.06
CA GLY A 77 -8.76 11.70 -4.10
C GLY A 77 -8.06 10.65 -3.24
N PHE A 78 -8.37 9.36 -3.44
CA PHE A 78 -7.65 8.25 -2.82
C PHE A 78 -6.82 7.48 -3.85
N VAL A 79 -5.80 6.79 -3.35
CA VAL A 79 -5.05 5.77 -4.08
C VAL A 79 -5.00 4.48 -3.27
N ARG A 80 -4.89 3.35 -3.95
CA ARG A 80 -4.76 2.03 -3.32
C ARG A 80 -3.37 1.46 -3.54
N LEU A 81 -2.68 1.19 -2.44
CA LEU A 81 -1.38 0.53 -2.41
C LEU A 81 -1.55 -0.96 -2.12
N ASN A 82 -0.87 -1.81 -2.89
CA ASN A 82 -0.79 -3.25 -2.62
C ASN A 82 0.52 -3.57 -1.91
N PHE A 83 0.42 -4.10 -0.69
CA PHE A 83 1.59 -4.46 0.12
C PHE A 83 1.85 -5.98 0.22
N GLY A 84 1.20 -6.76 -0.66
CA GLY A 84 1.39 -8.19 -0.84
C GLY A 84 2.64 -8.54 -1.64
N CYS A 85 3.78 -7.96 -1.27
CA CYS A 85 5.06 -8.15 -1.96
C CYS A 85 6.23 -8.23 -0.95
N PRO A 86 7.46 -8.53 -1.38
CA PRO A 86 8.62 -8.52 -0.48
C PRO A 86 8.80 -7.16 0.19
N ARG A 87 9.18 -7.15 1.46
CA ARG A 87 9.38 -5.92 2.26
C ARG A 87 10.28 -4.88 1.60
N SER A 88 11.34 -5.31 0.92
CA SER A 88 12.25 -4.42 0.19
C SER A 88 11.56 -3.60 -0.90
N ARG A 89 10.47 -4.12 -1.51
CA ARG A 89 9.67 -3.39 -2.48
C ARG A 89 8.81 -2.32 -1.83
N ILE A 90 8.34 -2.56 -0.60
CA ILE A 90 7.62 -1.56 0.20
C ILE A 90 8.57 -0.42 0.58
N ASP A 91 9.77 -0.75 1.07
CA ASP A 91 10.78 0.24 1.43
C ASP A 91 11.15 1.13 0.24
N GLU A 92 11.37 0.53 -0.93
CA GLU A 92 11.65 1.25 -2.18
C GLU A 92 10.47 2.15 -2.61
N ALA A 93 9.24 1.63 -2.56
CA ALA A 93 8.04 2.38 -2.93
C ALA A 93 7.82 3.58 -2.00
N LEU A 94 7.90 3.38 -0.68
CA LEU A 94 7.74 4.44 0.31
C LEU A 94 8.83 5.50 0.17
N SER A 95 10.07 5.10 -0.08
CA SER A 95 11.17 6.04 -0.34
C SER A 95 10.88 6.94 -1.56
N ARG A 96 10.45 6.35 -2.68
CA ARG A 96 10.07 7.09 -3.90
C ARG A 96 8.88 8.01 -3.67
N MET A 97 7.84 7.52 -2.99
CA MET A 97 6.66 8.32 -2.65
C MET A 97 7.03 9.53 -1.78
N LYS A 98 7.88 9.34 -0.76
CA LYS A 98 8.33 10.40 0.15
C LYS A 98 9.12 11.48 -0.59
N LEU A 99 10.03 11.07 -1.47
CA LEU A 99 10.79 12.01 -2.31
C LEU A 99 9.87 12.83 -3.22
N ALA A 100 8.92 12.18 -3.91
CA ALA A 100 7.98 12.86 -4.78
C ALA A 100 7.07 13.83 -4.00
N PHE A 101 6.53 13.37 -2.87
CA PHE A 101 5.61 14.16 -2.06
C PHE A 101 6.27 15.41 -1.46
N HIS A 102 7.53 15.32 -1.02
CA HIS A 102 8.27 16.47 -0.49
C HIS A 102 8.80 17.43 -1.56
N ALA A 103 8.85 17.00 -2.82
CA ALA A 103 9.32 17.82 -3.94
C ALA A 103 8.19 18.58 -4.67
N ARG A 104 6.93 18.42 -4.23
CA ARG A 104 5.74 18.99 -4.88
C ARG A 104 5.50 20.46 -4.55
#